data_AF-A0A380EFM6-F1
#
_entry.id   AF-A0A380EFM6-F1
#
_cell.length_a   1.000
_cell.length_b   1.000
_cell.length_c   1.000
_cell.angle_alpha   90.00
_cell.angle_beta   90.00
_cell.angle_gamma   90.00
#
_symmetry.space_group_name_H-M   'P 1'
#
loop_
_entity.id
_entity.type
_entity.pdbx_description
1 polymer ?
#
loop_
_entity_poly.entity_id
_entity_poly.type
_entity_poly.pdbx_seq_one_letter_code
_entity_poly.pdbx_strand_id
1 'polypeptide(L)' 'MNIVGHHHISMYTKDAKRNKDFYTNVLGLRLVEKSVNQDNPSMYHLFYGDEVGTAGTILSFF' A
#
# COMPACT_ATOMS: atom_id res chain seq x y z
N MET A 1 23.71 11.60 9.12
CA MET A 1 22.77 10.59 8.57
C MET A 1 22.04 11.25 7.42
N ASN A 2 21.93 10.58 6.26
CA ASN A 2 21.31 11.15 5.07
C ASN A 2 19.97 10.44 4.80
N ILE A 3 18.89 11.19 4.61
CA ILE A 3 17.59 10.64 4.20
C ILE A 3 17.55 10.65 2.69
N VAL A 4 17.51 9.47 2.09
CA VAL A 4 17.63 9.29 0.63
C VAL A 4 16.34 9.58 -0.13
N GLY A 5 15.19 9.68 0.56
CA GLY A 5 13.90 10.02 -0.04
C GLY A 5 12.72 9.45 0.73
N HIS A 6 11.55 9.46 0.09
CA HIS A 6 10.35 8.80 0.62
C HIS A 6 10.53 7.28 0.62
N HIS A 7 10.01 6.61 1.65
CA HIS A 7 9.94 5.15 1.67
C HIS A 7 8.57 4.64 1.25
N HIS A 8 7.51 5.16 1.90
CA HIS A 8 6.12 4.87 1.58
C HIS A 8 5.24 5.97 2.18
N ILE A 9 3.97 5.99 1.79
CA ILE A 9 2.93 6.81 2.44
C ILE A 9 1.72 5.92 2.75
N SER A 10 1.09 6.16 3.90
CA SER A 10 -0.04 5.36 4.40
C SER A 10 -1.30 6.22 4.51
N MET A 11 -2.44 5.65 4.08
CA MET A 11 -3.73 6.33 4.02
C MET A 11 -4.85 5.43 4.53
N TYR A 12 -6.04 6.01 4.76
CA TYR A 12 -7.25 5.25 5.08
C TYR A 12 -8.15 5.09 3.86
N THR A 13 -8.78 3.92 3.74
CA THR A 13 -9.84 3.66 2.76
C THR A 13 -11.06 3.05 3.43
N LYS A 14 -12.25 3.37 2.94
CA LYS A 14 -13.50 2.79 3.46
C LYS A 14 -13.76 1.38 2.94
N ASP A 15 -13.31 1.07 1.72
CA ASP A 15 -13.62 -0.18 1.02
C ASP A 15 -12.35 -0.73 0.36
N ALA A 16 -11.89 -1.89 0.83
CA ALA A 16 -10.68 -2.56 0.36
C ALA A 16 -10.79 -3.05 -1.10
N LYS A 17 -11.98 -3.43 -1.56
CA LYS A 17 -12.19 -3.94 -2.92
C LYS A 17 -12.12 -2.80 -3.93
N ARG A 18 -12.78 -1.68 -3.65
CA ARG A 18 -12.72 -0.48 -4.50
C ARG A 18 -11.34 0.14 -4.49
N ASN A 19 -10.66 0.13 -3.35
CA ASN A 19 -9.26 0.54 -3.24
C ASN A 19 -8.35 -0.32 -4.14
N LYS A 20 -8.39 -1.65 -3.97
CA LYS A 20 -7.63 -2.57 -4.81
C LYS A 20 -7.90 -2.36 -6.30
N ASP A 21 -9.17 -2.30 -6.70
CA ASP A 21 -9.56 -2.10 -8.10
C ASP A 21 -8.93 -0.83 -8.69
N PHE A 22 -8.98 0.29 -7.95
CA PHE A 22 -8.36 1.53 -8.39
C PHE A 22 -6.83 1.42 -8.50
N TYR A 23 -6.15 0.99 -7.42
CA TYR A 23 -4.68 0.97 -7.40
C TYR A 23 -4.08 -0.10 -8.33
N THR A 24 -4.76 -1.22 -8.57
CA THR A 24 -4.26 -2.26 -9.47
C THR A 24 -4.72 -2.08 -10.92
N ASN A 25 -6.00 -1.78 -11.15
CA ASN A 25 -6.57 -1.82 -12.51
C ASN A 25 -6.58 -0.46 -13.18
N VAL A 26 -6.76 0.63 -12.42
CA VAL A 26 -6.72 1.99 -12.99
C VAL A 26 -5.30 2.52 -13.01
N LEU A 27 -4.56 2.42 -11.91
CA LEU A 27 -3.18 2.92 -11.81
C LEU A 27 -2.11 1.91 -12.21
N GLY A 28 -2.44 0.63 -12.34
CA GLY A 28 -1.50 -0.40 -12.78
C GLY A 28 -0.46 -0.81 -11.74
N LEU A 29 -0.63 -0.46 -10.45
CA LEU A 29 0.30 -0.86 -9.40
C LEU A 29 0.12 -2.33 -9.03
N ARG A 30 1.19 -2.97 -8.58
CA ARG A 30 1.11 -4.34 -8.06
C ARG A 30 0.68 -4.31 -6.60
N LEU A 31 -0.28 -5.15 -6.22
CA LEU A 31 -0.50 -5.48 -4.80
C LEU A 31 0.68 -6.33 -4.33
N VAL A 32 1.65 -5.70 -3.67
CA VAL A 32 2.92 -6.35 -3.28
C VAL A 32 2.80 -7.09 -1.96
N GLU A 33 1.91 -6.65 -1.07
CA GLU A 33 1.64 -7.30 0.22
C GLU A 33 0.18 -7.13 0.61
N LYS A 34 -0.40 -8.20 1.19
CA LYS A 34 -1.73 -8.18 1.81
C LYS A 34 -1.60 -8.73 3.23
N SER A 35 -1.67 -7.84 4.19
CA SER A 35 -1.54 -8.14 5.62
C SER A 35 -2.70 -7.54 6.41
N VAL A 36 -2.55 -7.49 7.73
CA VAL A 36 -3.41 -6.80 8.67
C VAL A 36 -2.62 -5.75 9.43
N ASN A 37 -3.29 -4.72 9.94
CA ASN A 37 -2.67 -3.72 10.78
C ASN A 37 -2.11 -4.38 12.06
N GLN A 38 -0.84 -4.13 12.36
CA GLN A 38 -0.14 -4.73 13.51
C GLN A 38 -0.76 -4.30 14.86
N ASP A 39 -1.37 -3.11 14.92
CA ASP A 39 -2.08 -2.61 16.10
C ASP A 39 -3.55 -3.08 16.14
N ASN A 40 -4.12 -3.48 15.00
CA ASN A 40 -5.49 -3.96 14.89
C ASN A 40 -5.63 -5.06 13.80
N PRO A 41 -5.49 -6.34 14.17
CA PRO A 41 -5.56 -7.45 13.22
C PRO A 41 -6.90 -7.64 12.50
N SER A 42 -7.96 -6.93 12.90
CA SER A 42 -9.24 -6.95 12.18
C SER A 42 -9.29 -6.03 10.95
N MET A 43 -8.30 -5.13 10.83
CA MET A 43 -8.20 -4.14 9.76
C MET A 43 -7.16 -4.60 8.74
N TYR A 44 -7.48 -4.55 7.45
CA TYR A 44 -6.50 -4.85 6.41
C TYR A 44 -5.37 -3.83 6.42
N HIS A 45 -4.20 -4.26 5.96
CA HIS A 45 -3.12 -3.37 5.57
C HIS A 45 -2.63 -3.82 4.19
N LEU A 46 -3.01 -3.06 3.17
CA LEU A 46 -2.74 -3.37 1.77
C LEU A 46 -1.59 -2.50 1.27
N PHE A 47 -0.63 -3.09 0.55
CA PHE A 47 0.51 -2.37 -0.01
C PHE A 47 0.53 -2.48 -1.53
N TYR A 48 0.62 -1.34 -2.19
CA TYR A 48 0.72 -1.23 -3.64
C TYR A 48 2.04 -0.58 -4.02
N GLY A 49 2.70 -1.06 -5.07
CA GLY A 49 3.97 -0.50 -5.53
C GLY A 49 4.34 -0.97 -6.93
N ASP A 50 5.62 -0.83 -7.26
CA ASP A 50 6.20 -1.42 -8.46
C ASP A 50 6.26 -2.97 -8.36
N GLU A 51 6.99 -3.61 -9.28
CA GLU A 51 7.04 -5.07 -9.38
C GLU A 51 7.46 -5.78 -8.08
N VAL A 52 8.32 -5.15 -7.28
CA VAL A 52 8.95 -5.74 -6.10
C VAL A 52 8.71 -4.94 -4.81
N GLY A 53 8.00 -3.82 -4.88
CA GLY A 53 7.77 -2.94 -3.74
C GLY A 53 8.99 -2.11 -3.37
N THR A 54 9.67 -1.48 -4.34
CA THR A 54 10.85 -0.64 -4.07
C THR A 54 10.48 0.56 -3.20
N ALA A 55 11.34 0.91 -2.25
CA ALA A 55 11.19 2.11 -1.42
C ALA A 55 11.01 3.37 -2.29
N GLY A 56 10.02 4.19 -1.93
CA GLY A 56 9.61 5.38 -2.69
C GLY A 56 8.46 5.14 -3.66
N THR A 57 8.11 3.88 -3.95
CA THR A 57 6.97 3.53 -4.82
C THR A 57 5.72 3.11 -4.05
N ILE A 58 5.86 2.81 -2.75
CA ILE A 58 4.84 2.13 -1.97
C ILE A 58 3.76 3.10 -1.48
N LEU A 59 2.51 2.75 -1.78
CA LEU A 59 1.31 3.29 -1.15
C LEU A 59 0.68 2.21 -0.28
N SER A 60 0.34 2.51 0.97
CA SER A 60 -0.34 1.57 1.85
C SER A 60 -1.68 2.07 2.36
N PHE A 61 -2.60 1.15 2.63
CA PHE A 61 -3.97 1.46 3.03
C PHE A 61 -4.46 0.60 4.17
N PHE A 62 -5.15 1.27 5.09
CA PHE A 62 -5.93 0.69 6.18
C PHE A 62 -7.43 0.72 5.85
#